data_AF-A0A5B6TAY7-F1
#
_entry.id   AF-A0A5B6TAY7-F1
#
_cell.length_a   1.000
_cell.length_b   1.000
_cell.length_c   1.000
_cell.angle_alpha   90.00
_cell.angle_beta   90.00
_cell.angle_gamma   90.00
#
_symmetry.space_group_name_H-M   'P 1'
#
loop_
_entity.id
_entity.type
_entity.pdbx_description
1 polymer ?
#
loop_
_entity_poly.entity_id
_entity_poly.type
_entity_poly.pdbx_seq_one_letter_code
_entity_poly.pdbx_strand_id
1 'polypeptide(L)'
;MQVLLEVKDYHNINTSVTDLQKDFLRLYSICGLKYGNISKELNVSRQTLSQWYEDLKPERERIAKIRAVWSRKKFTPVFEDFYTWYQNLERKCHYCDITEDEIAELLDSGKLNTKRIVTRGRRLEYDRKVPDLLYENIENVVLCCYWCNNAKTDTFTYDEFKEIGKVFKAIWKERMAR
;
A
#
# COMPACT_ATOMS: atom_id res chain seq x y z
N MET A 1 1.69 -39.69 -32.79
CA MET A 1 3.12 -39.31 -32.86
C MET A 1 3.20 -37.85 -32.47
N GLN A 2 3.76 -37.61 -31.29
CA GLN A 2 3.66 -36.39 -30.48
C GLN A 2 4.84 -35.48 -30.81
N VAL A 3 4.57 -34.24 -31.22
CA VAL A 3 5.61 -33.22 -31.41
C VAL A 3 5.83 -32.55 -30.06
N LEU A 4 6.94 -32.89 -29.41
CA LEU A 4 7.44 -32.23 -28.21
C LEU A 4 7.90 -30.82 -28.57
N LEU A 5 7.18 -29.80 -28.09
CA LEU A 5 7.68 -28.45 -28.00
C LEU A 5 8.64 -28.38 -26.81
N GLU A 6 9.92 -28.11 -27.07
CA GLU A 6 10.89 -27.75 -26.05
C GLU A 6 10.45 -26.44 -25.38
N VAL A 7 9.91 -26.57 -24.17
CA VAL A 7 9.76 -25.46 -23.24
C VAL A 7 11.17 -25.09 -22.78
N LYS A 8 11.75 -24.04 -23.35
CA LYS A 8 12.95 -23.42 -22.79
C LYS A 8 12.52 -22.74 -21.49
N ASP A 9 12.85 -23.39 -20.37
CA ASP A 9 12.86 -22.83 -19.03
C ASP A 9 13.69 -21.55 -19.01
N TYR A 10 13.05 -20.40 -19.28
CA TYR A 10 13.62 -19.11 -18.95
C TYR A 10 13.55 -18.96 -17.44
N HIS A 11 14.71 -19.20 -16.85
CA HIS A 11 15.01 -19.06 -15.45
C HIS A 11 14.26 -17.88 -14.80
N ASN A 12 13.54 -18.22 -13.73
CA ASN A 12 13.19 -17.32 -12.65
C ASN A 12 14.49 -16.70 -12.10
N ILE A 13 14.95 -15.60 -12.70
CA ILE A 13 16.00 -14.77 -12.11
C ILE A 13 15.33 -14.02 -10.97
N ASN A 14 15.37 -14.62 -9.79
CA ASN A 14 15.09 -13.95 -8.54
C ASN A 14 16.22 -12.93 -8.30
N THR A 15 16.18 -11.80 -8.99
CA THR A 15 17.17 -10.73 -8.86
C THR A 15 16.76 -9.86 -7.69
N SER A 16 17.30 -10.14 -6.51
CA SER A 16 17.18 -9.23 -5.38
C SER A 16 17.75 -7.86 -5.79
N VAL A 17 16.93 -6.81 -5.70
CA VAL A 17 17.33 -5.42 -5.97
C VAL A 17 18.56 -5.09 -5.13
N THR A 18 19.66 -4.73 -5.79
CA THR A 18 20.91 -4.34 -5.14
C THR A 18 20.76 -3.03 -4.37
N ASP A 19 21.65 -2.74 -3.41
CA ASP A 19 21.57 -1.50 -2.64
C ASP A 19 21.72 -0.26 -3.53
N LEU A 20 22.60 -0.28 -4.54
CA LEU A 20 22.71 0.79 -5.52
C LEU A 20 21.43 0.99 -6.35
N GLN A 21 20.72 -0.09 -6.68
CA GLN A 21 19.43 0.00 -7.36
C GLN A 21 18.32 0.54 -6.43
N LYS A 22 18.36 0.21 -5.13
CA LYS A 22 17.47 0.83 -4.13
C LYS A 22 17.74 2.33 -4.01
N ASP A 23 19.00 2.73 -3.97
CA ASP A 23 19.39 4.14 -3.94
C ASP A 23 18.97 4.87 -5.21
N PHE A 24 19.12 4.24 -6.37
CA PHE A 24 18.59 4.76 -7.63
C PHE A 24 17.07 4.97 -7.56
N LEU A 25 16.31 3.96 -7.11
CA LEU A 25 14.85 4.07 -6.95
C LEU A 25 14.47 5.21 -6.01
N ARG A 26 15.18 5.36 -4.88
CA ARG A 26 14.98 6.47 -3.95
C ARG A 26 15.23 7.81 -4.64
N LEU A 27 16.43 8.03 -5.15
CA LEU A 27 16.83 9.33 -5.72
C LEU A 27 15.97 9.71 -6.93
N TYR A 28 15.68 8.75 -7.82
CA TYR A 28 14.89 8.99 -9.03
C TYR A 28 13.38 9.04 -8.75
N SER A 29 12.83 7.96 -8.19
CA SER A 29 11.37 7.77 -8.11
C SER A 29 10.75 8.38 -6.85
N ILE A 30 11.53 8.61 -5.78
CA ILE A 30 11.06 9.20 -4.52
C ILE A 30 11.47 10.67 -4.43
N CYS A 31 12.75 10.99 -4.59
CA CYS A 31 13.26 12.37 -4.48
C CYS A 31 13.12 13.18 -5.79
N GLY A 32 12.91 12.54 -6.94
CA GLY A 32 12.69 13.22 -8.22
C GLY A 32 13.94 13.83 -8.85
N LEU A 33 15.14 13.33 -8.51
CA LEU A 33 16.39 13.84 -9.06
C LEU A 33 16.57 13.45 -10.53
N LYS A 34 17.30 14.31 -11.26
CA LYS A 34 17.68 14.06 -12.66
C LYS A 34 18.89 13.14 -12.74
N TYR A 35 19.00 12.37 -13.82
CA TYR A 35 20.08 11.39 -14.04
C TYR A 35 21.48 11.98 -13.89
N GLY A 36 21.68 13.26 -14.27
CA GLY A 36 22.97 13.93 -14.11
C GLY A 36 23.42 14.05 -12.66
N ASN A 37 22.49 14.27 -11.72
CA ASN A 37 22.80 14.35 -10.29
C ASN A 37 22.99 12.95 -9.72
N ILE A 38 22.09 12.01 -10.06
CA ILE A 38 22.13 10.63 -9.58
C ILE A 38 23.42 9.91 -10.01
N SER A 39 23.84 10.11 -11.27
CA SER A 39 25.07 9.52 -11.81
C SER A 39 26.31 9.96 -11.03
N LYS A 40 26.35 11.23 -10.59
CA LYS A 40 27.42 11.75 -9.73
C LYS A 40 27.33 11.20 -8.32
N GLU A 41 26.14 11.22 -7.73
CA GLU A 41 25.88 10.75 -6.36
C GLU A 41 26.28 9.29 -6.18
N LEU A 42 25.85 8.41 -7.09
CA LEU A 42 26.08 6.97 -7.01
C LEU A 42 27.39 6.52 -7.69
N ASN A 43 28.13 7.46 -8.30
CA ASN A 43 29.34 7.18 -9.09
C ASN A 43 29.13 6.06 -10.14
N VAL A 44 28.02 6.15 -10.89
CA VAL A 44 27.69 5.20 -11.98
C VAL A 44 27.40 5.93 -13.28
N SER A 45 27.62 5.25 -14.40
CA SER A 45 27.37 5.83 -15.72
C SER A 45 25.87 6.08 -15.95
N ARG A 46 25.53 7.07 -16.78
CA ARG A 46 24.13 7.28 -17.20
C ARG A 46 23.55 6.09 -17.96
N GLN A 47 24.38 5.33 -18.67
CA GLN A 47 23.95 4.11 -19.36
C GLN A 47 23.47 3.06 -18.35
N THR A 48 24.19 2.91 -17.23
CA THR A 48 23.79 2.04 -16.12
C THR A 48 22.43 2.47 -15.55
N LEU A 49 22.23 3.78 -15.32
CA LEU A 49 20.94 4.30 -14.83
C LEU A 49 19.79 4.03 -15.81
N SER A 50 20.04 4.17 -17.12
CA SER A 50 19.04 3.84 -18.14
C SER A 50 18.67 2.36 -18.13
N GLN A 51 19.64 1.47 -17.95
CA GLN A 51 19.38 0.04 -17.82
C GLN A 51 18.53 -0.24 -16.57
N TRP A 52 18.91 0.29 -15.41
CA TRP A 52 18.13 0.13 -14.17
C TRP A 52 16.71 0.70 -14.26
N TYR A 53 16.50 1.77 -15.03
CA TYR A 53 15.17 2.30 -15.26
C TYR A 53 14.24 1.29 -15.94
N GLU A 54 14.75 0.54 -16.91
CA GLU A 54 13.99 -0.52 -17.57
C GLU A 54 13.84 -1.74 -16.67
N ASP A 55 14.93 -2.19 -16.06
CA ASP A 55 14.94 -3.39 -15.21
C ASP A 55 14.01 -3.26 -13.99
N LEU A 56 13.95 -2.06 -13.39
CA LEU A 56 13.20 -1.79 -12.17
C LEU A 56 11.82 -1.18 -12.45
N LYS A 57 11.29 -1.38 -13.66
CA LYS A 57 9.95 -0.91 -14.02
C LYS A 57 8.87 -1.33 -13.01
N PRO A 58 8.81 -2.59 -12.52
CA PRO A 58 7.80 -2.99 -11.52
C PRO A 58 7.85 -2.17 -10.23
N GLU A 59 9.05 -1.89 -9.71
CA GLU A 59 9.28 -1.11 -8.51
C GLU A 59 8.87 0.36 -8.73
N ARG A 60 9.25 0.93 -9.87
CA ARG A 60 8.87 2.31 -10.24
C ARG A 60 7.37 2.47 -10.35
N GLU A 61 6.68 1.51 -10.98
CA GLU A 61 5.21 1.53 -11.06
C GLU A 61 4.55 1.43 -9.68
N ARG A 62 5.13 0.63 -8.77
CA ARG A 62 4.68 0.56 -7.38
C ARG A 62 4.84 1.91 -6.66
N ILE A 63 6.01 2.54 -6.77
CA ILE A 63 6.27 3.87 -6.19
C ILE A 63 5.34 4.92 -6.78
N ALA A 64 5.09 4.88 -8.09
CA ALA A 64 4.18 5.79 -8.77
C ALA A 64 2.73 5.68 -8.26
N LYS A 65 2.24 4.45 -7.99
CA LYS A 65 0.92 4.23 -7.36
C LYS A 65 0.84 4.85 -5.96
N ILE A 66 1.91 4.73 -5.17
CA ILE A 66 1.99 5.35 -3.82
C ILE A 66 2.02 6.88 -3.95
N ARG A 67 2.78 7.43 -4.91
CA ARG A 67 2.80 8.86 -5.22
C ARG A 67 1.45 9.40 -5.65
N ALA A 68 0.68 8.63 -6.41
CA ALA A 68 -0.68 8.99 -6.78
C ALA A 68 -1.60 9.09 -5.55
N VAL A 69 -1.44 8.23 -4.54
CA VAL A 69 -2.15 8.34 -3.26
C VAL A 69 -1.76 9.62 -2.55
N TRP A 70 -0.45 9.86 -2.36
CA TRP A 70 0.09 11.06 -1.73
C TRP A 70 -0.50 12.35 -2.34
N SER A 71 -0.40 12.47 -3.67
CA SER A 71 -0.87 13.63 -4.43
C SER A 71 -2.39 13.79 -4.38
N ARG A 72 -3.16 12.73 -4.67
CA ARG A 72 -4.63 12.80 -4.74
C ARG A 72 -5.27 13.11 -3.38
N LYS A 73 -4.69 12.59 -2.30
CA LYS A 73 -5.16 12.85 -0.92
C LYS A 73 -4.60 14.15 -0.34
N LYS A 74 -3.69 14.82 -1.06
CA LYS A 74 -3.04 16.08 -0.66
C LYS A 74 -2.34 15.96 0.70
N PHE A 75 -1.59 14.88 0.91
CA PHE A 75 -0.70 14.78 2.05
C PHE A 75 0.38 15.87 1.92
N THR A 76 0.67 16.55 3.03
CA THR A 76 1.62 17.68 3.07
C THR A 76 3.07 17.31 3.32
N PRO A 77 3.42 16.21 4.02
CA PRO A 77 4.83 15.81 4.13
C PRO A 77 5.45 15.65 2.75
N VAL A 78 6.76 15.92 2.64
CA VAL A 78 7.49 15.62 1.41
C VAL A 78 7.32 14.15 1.07
N PHE A 79 7.29 13.82 -0.22
CA PHE A 79 6.92 12.47 -0.65
C PHE A 79 7.82 11.38 -0.05
N GLU A 80 9.09 11.69 0.23
CA GLU A 80 10.01 10.77 0.88
C GLU A 80 9.58 10.37 2.30
N ASP A 81 9.20 11.34 3.12
CA ASP A 81 8.69 11.10 4.47
C ASP A 81 7.37 10.33 4.41
N PHE A 82 6.47 10.73 3.51
CA PHE A 82 5.23 10.00 3.27
C PHE A 82 5.48 8.55 2.81
N TYR A 83 6.44 8.34 1.91
CA TYR A 83 6.76 7.02 1.40
C TYR A 83 7.30 6.12 2.52
N THR A 84 8.18 6.66 3.36
CA THR A 84 8.71 5.97 4.53
C THR A 84 7.58 5.59 5.50
N TRP A 85 6.70 6.53 5.83
CA TRP A 85 5.49 6.25 6.62
C TRP A 85 4.63 5.16 5.97
N TYR A 86 4.38 5.24 4.67
CA TYR A 86 3.55 4.29 3.94
C TYR A 86 4.11 2.86 4.00
N GLN A 87 5.44 2.70 3.84
CA GLN A 87 6.09 1.39 3.92
C GLN A 87 5.98 0.77 5.32
N ASN A 88 5.96 1.61 6.36
CA ASN A 88 5.83 1.17 7.75
C ASN A 88 4.38 0.92 8.19
N LEU A 89 3.39 1.15 7.33
CA LEU A 89 2.00 0.84 7.63
C LEU A 89 1.77 -0.67 7.69
N GLU A 90 1.37 -1.14 8.86
CA GLU A 90 0.83 -2.49 9.00
C GLU A 90 -0.47 -2.62 8.20
N ARG A 91 -0.54 -3.59 7.29
CA ARG A 91 -1.66 -3.76 6.33
C ARG A 91 -2.89 -4.42 6.95
N LYS A 92 -3.39 -3.85 8.05
CA LYS A 92 -4.63 -4.25 8.73
C LYS A 92 -5.46 -3.04 9.12
N CYS A 93 -6.74 -3.27 9.39
CA CYS A 93 -7.62 -2.23 9.93
C CYS A 93 -7.17 -1.83 11.34
N HIS A 94 -6.93 -0.54 11.56
CA HIS A 94 -6.52 -0.03 12.86
C HIS A 94 -7.54 -0.31 13.97
N TYR A 95 -8.84 -0.37 13.68
CA TYR A 95 -9.88 -0.52 14.71
C TYR A 95 -10.21 -1.98 15.02
N CYS A 96 -10.35 -2.83 14.00
CA CYS A 96 -10.77 -4.23 14.17
C CYS A 96 -9.73 -5.27 13.77
N ASP A 97 -8.52 -4.85 13.40
CA ASP A 97 -7.38 -5.68 12.99
C ASP A 97 -7.59 -6.58 11.77
N ILE A 98 -8.74 -6.51 11.08
CA ILE A 98 -8.95 -7.31 9.86
C ILE A 98 -8.00 -6.88 8.74
N THR A 99 -7.39 -7.85 8.08
CA THR A 99 -6.48 -7.69 6.94
C THR A 99 -7.22 -7.65 5.61
N GLU A 100 -6.56 -7.22 4.53
CA GLU A 100 -7.14 -7.29 3.18
C GLU A 100 -7.38 -8.74 2.72
N ASP A 101 -6.55 -9.68 3.18
CA ASP A 101 -6.67 -11.10 2.84
C ASP A 101 -7.87 -11.74 3.56
N GLU A 102 -8.06 -11.47 4.85
CA GLU A 102 -9.26 -11.92 5.60
C GLU A 102 -10.54 -11.29 5.04
N ILE A 103 -10.49 -10.03 4.59
CA ILE A 103 -11.60 -9.39 3.87
C ILE A 103 -11.91 -10.18 2.59
N ALA A 104 -10.90 -10.54 1.79
CA ALA A 104 -11.07 -11.29 0.57
C ALA A 104 -11.68 -12.67 0.85
N GLU A 105 -11.16 -13.41 1.83
CA GLU A 105 -11.67 -14.71 2.25
C GLU A 105 -13.16 -14.63 2.63
N LEU A 106 -13.53 -13.69 3.50
CA LEU A 106 -14.92 -13.53 3.94
C LEU A 106 -15.87 -13.14 2.81
N LEU A 107 -15.40 -12.37 1.83
CA LEU A 107 -16.19 -12.00 0.65
C LEU A 107 -16.38 -13.20 -0.28
N ASP A 108 -15.30 -13.93 -0.56
CA ASP A 108 -15.30 -15.07 -1.49
C ASP A 108 -16.11 -16.24 -0.92
N SER A 109 -16.10 -16.42 0.41
CA SER A 109 -16.94 -17.39 1.10
C SER A 109 -18.40 -16.93 1.31
N GLY A 110 -18.77 -15.74 0.87
CA GLY A 110 -20.12 -15.17 1.04
C GLY A 110 -20.52 -14.82 2.48
N LYS A 111 -19.56 -14.83 3.43
CA LYS A 111 -19.78 -14.53 4.85
C LYS A 111 -19.72 -13.03 5.16
N LEU A 112 -19.34 -12.23 4.18
CA LEU A 112 -19.34 -10.79 4.21
C LEU A 112 -19.89 -10.25 2.90
N ASN A 113 -20.72 -9.21 2.98
CA ASN A 113 -21.27 -8.56 1.81
C ASN A 113 -21.44 -7.05 2.06
N THR A 114 -21.52 -6.29 0.97
CA THR A 114 -21.90 -4.88 1.00
C THR A 114 -22.39 -4.46 -0.37
N LYS A 115 -23.40 -3.58 -0.41
CA LYS A 115 -23.89 -2.95 -1.66
C LYS A 115 -22.83 -2.07 -2.34
N ARG A 116 -21.74 -1.73 -1.63
CA ARG A 116 -20.65 -0.88 -2.13
C ARG A 116 -19.46 -1.66 -2.70
N ILE A 117 -19.54 -2.99 -2.81
CA ILE A 117 -18.37 -3.85 -3.08
C ILE A 117 -17.61 -3.53 -4.38
N VAL A 118 -18.32 -2.95 -5.37
CA VAL A 118 -17.74 -2.50 -6.65
C VAL A 118 -16.77 -1.33 -6.46
N THR A 119 -16.99 -0.49 -5.45
CA THR A 119 -16.24 0.77 -5.25
C THR A 119 -15.43 0.82 -3.95
N ARG A 120 -15.85 0.09 -2.91
CA ARG A 120 -15.27 0.10 -1.57
C ARG A 120 -15.36 -1.28 -0.92
N GLY A 121 -14.59 -1.50 0.14
CA GLY A 121 -14.71 -2.70 0.99
C GLY A 121 -13.80 -3.87 0.65
N ARG A 122 -13.14 -3.88 -0.53
CA ARG A 122 -12.11 -4.89 -0.84
C ARG A 122 -10.71 -4.55 -0.34
N ARG A 123 -10.46 -3.27 -0.06
CA ARG A 123 -9.14 -2.74 0.32
C ARG A 123 -9.29 -1.89 1.56
N LEU A 124 -8.22 -1.76 2.32
CA LEU A 124 -8.14 -0.82 3.42
C LEU A 124 -8.14 0.61 2.86
N GLU A 125 -8.78 1.50 3.60
CA GLU A 125 -8.92 2.91 3.30
C GLU A 125 -8.15 3.74 4.33
N TYR A 126 -8.02 5.04 4.06
CA TYR A 126 -7.47 5.98 5.03
C TYR A 126 -8.61 6.60 5.83
N ASP A 127 -8.58 6.39 7.15
CA ASP A 127 -9.43 7.07 8.11
C ASP A 127 -8.64 8.16 8.84
N ARG A 128 -9.36 9.18 9.31
CA ARG A 128 -8.83 10.24 10.16
C ARG A 128 -9.32 9.99 11.59
N LYS A 129 -8.39 9.78 12.52
CA LYS A 129 -8.70 9.53 13.95
C LYS A 129 -9.62 10.64 14.48
N VAL A 130 -9.20 11.88 14.27
CA VAL A 130 -9.99 13.10 14.46
C VAL A 130 -10.53 13.57 13.11
N PRO A 131 -11.87 13.51 12.88
CA PRO A 131 -12.49 13.83 11.59
C PRO A 131 -12.26 15.26 11.10
N ASP A 132 -12.16 16.23 12.02
CA ASP A 132 -12.06 17.65 11.67
C ASP A 132 -10.65 18.07 11.23
N LEU A 133 -9.64 17.27 11.56
CA LEU A 133 -8.27 17.54 11.12
C LEU A 133 -8.08 17.11 9.66
N LEU A 134 -7.30 17.90 8.92
CA LEU A 134 -6.95 17.57 7.53
C LEU A 134 -5.88 16.47 7.47
N TYR A 135 -5.61 15.96 6.25
CA TYR A 135 -4.53 14.98 5.97
C TYR A 135 -3.11 15.57 6.11
N GLU A 136 -3.00 16.81 6.60
CA GLU A 136 -1.73 17.49 6.84
C GLU A 136 -0.96 16.86 8.02
N ASN A 137 -1.70 16.36 9.00
CA ASN A 137 -1.14 15.61 10.11
C ASN A 137 -1.20 14.10 9.82
N ILE A 138 -0.09 13.53 9.37
CA ILE A 138 0.00 12.10 9.00
C ILE A 138 -0.24 11.17 10.21
N GLU A 139 0.03 11.62 11.43
CA GLU A 139 -0.23 10.87 12.68
C GLU A 139 -1.73 10.75 12.98
N ASN A 140 -2.56 11.61 12.39
CA ASN A 140 -4.01 11.53 12.45
C ASN A 140 -4.59 10.51 11.46
N VAL A 141 -3.77 9.93 10.58
CA VAL A 141 -4.24 9.02 9.53
C VAL A 141 -3.91 7.58 9.86
N VAL A 142 -4.90 6.70 9.71
CA VAL A 142 -4.74 5.25 9.90
C VAL A 142 -5.35 4.46 8.76
N LEU A 143 -4.90 3.21 8.58
CA LEU A 143 -5.61 2.28 7.71
C LEU A 143 -6.86 1.76 8.41
N CYS A 144 -7.96 1.67 7.68
CA CYS A 144 -9.24 1.23 8.22
C CYS A 144 -10.01 0.44 7.16
N CYS A 145 -10.68 -0.65 7.55
CA CYS A 145 -11.60 -1.33 6.65
C CYS A 145 -12.84 -0.48 6.40
N TYR A 146 -13.53 -0.74 5.28
CA TYR A 146 -14.74 -0.01 4.90
C TYR A 146 -15.82 -0.02 6.01
N TRP A 147 -16.06 -1.17 6.64
CA TRP A 147 -17.11 -1.31 7.65
C TRP A 147 -16.82 -0.48 8.90
N CYS A 148 -15.57 -0.49 9.39
CA CYS A 148 -15.17 0.37 10.50
C CYS A 148 -15.25 1.85 10.12
N ASN A 149 -14.73 2.24 8.95
CA ASN A 149 -14.72 3.64 8.52
C ASN A 149 -16.16 4.17 8.37
N ASN A 150 -17.03 3.37 7.76
CA ASN A 150 -18.43 3.75 7.55
C ASN A 150 -19.27 3.74 8.82
N ALA A 151 -18.93 2.93 9.83
CA ALA A 151 -19.60 2.93 11.13
C ALA A 151 -19.07 4.04 12.06
N LYS A 152 -17.77 4.38 11.99
CA LYS A 152 -17.18 5.45 12.79
C LYS A 152 -17.78 6.80 12.42
N THR A 153 -17.85 7.09 11.12
CA THR A 153 -18.28 8.39 10.59
C THR A 153 -17.48 9.54 11.24
N ASP A 154 -18.09 10.71 11.34
CA ASP A 154 -17.67 11.83 12.18
C ASP A 154 -18.32 11.81 13.58
N THR A 155 -19.15 10.82 13.88
CA THR A 155 -19.92 10.72 15.14
C THR A 155 -19.07 10.26 16.33
N PHE A 156 -18.29 9.19 16.17
CA PHE A 156 -17.53 8.59 17.27
C PHE A 156 -16.12 9.18 17.37
N THR A 157 -15.69 9.44 18.60
CA THR A 157 -14.28 9.73 18.87
C THR A 157 -13.39 8.53 18.55
N TYR A 158 -12.08 8.80 18.45
CA TYR A 158 -11.10 7.75 18.22
C TYR A 158 -11.15 6.65 19.29
N ASP A 159 -11.23 7.02 20.58
CA ASP A 159 -11.19 6.06 21.68
C ASP A 159 -12.48 5.25 21.79
N GLU A 160 -13.65 5.91 21.66
CA GLU A 160 -14.94 5.20 21.61
C GLU A 160 -14.96 4.17 20.48
N PHE A 161 -14.50 4.56 19.29
CA PHE A 161 -14.53 3.67 18.15
C PHE A 161 -13.47 2.57 18.22
N LYS A 162 -12.38 2.79 18.95
CA LYS A 162 -11.39 1.73 19.23
C LYS A 162 -12.01 0.60 20.06
N GLU A 163 -12.89 0.91 21.02
CA GLU A 163 -13.64 -0.10 21.77
C GLU A 163 -14.65 -0.84 20.89
N ILE A 164 -15.41 -0.12 20.06
CA ILE A 164 -16.35 -0.72 19.08
C ILE A 164 -15.61 -1.64 18.10
N GLY A 165 -14.42 -1.24 17.66
CA GLY A 165 -13.56 -2.03 16.77
C GLY A 165 -13.22 -3.42 17.32
N LYS A 166 -13.08 -3.57 18.65
CA LYS A 166 -12.86 -4.88 19.29
C LYS A 166 -14.06 -5.81 19.10
N VAL A 167 -15.27 -5.27 19.13
CA VAL A 167 -16.50 -6.03 18.88
C VAL A 167 -16.55 -6.50 17.41
N PHE A 168 -16.19 -5.61 16.48
CA PHE A 168 -16.09 -5.98 15.05
C PHE A 168 -15.08 -7.10 14.84
N LYS A 169 -13.91 -7.01 15.49
CA LYS A 169 -12.88 -8.05 15.45
C LYS A 169 -13.41 -9.41 15.90
N ALA A 170 -14.16 -9.46 17.02
CA ALA A 170 -14.76 -10.69 17.51
C ALA A 170 -15.75 -11.29 16.50
N ILE A 171 -16.61 -10.45 15.90
CA ILE A 171 -17.57 -10.87 14.87
C ILE A 171 -16.85 -11.43 13.63
N TRP A 172 -15.78 -10.79 13.17
CA TRP A 172 -15.01 -11.29 12.02
C TRP A 172 -14.41 -12.66 12.30
N LYS A 173 -13.82 -12.85 13.48
CA LYS A 173 -13.28 -14.16 13.90
C LYS A 173 -14.35 -15.24 13.93
N GLU A 174 -15.52 -14.93 14.49
CA GLU A 174 -16.63 -15.88 14.54
C GLU A 174 -17.12 -16.26 13.13
N ARG A 175 -17.22 -15.29 12.21
CA ARG A 175 -17.60 -15.59 10.82
C ARG A 175 -16.56 -16.48 10.14
N MET A 176 -15.28 -16.19 10.28
CA MET A 176 -14.22 -17.01 9.67
C MET A 176 -14.26 -18.46 10.17
N ALA A 177 -14.59 -18.68 11.46
CA ALA A 177 -14.64 -20.00 12.08
C ALA A 177 -15.86 -20.87 11.70
N ARG A 178 -16.91 -20.30 11.08
CA ARG A 178 -18.12 -21.04 10.65
C ARG A 178 -17.93 -21.71 9.30
#